data_AF-A0A5J5AN16-F1
#
_entry.id   AF-A0A5J5AN16-F1
#
_cell.length_a   1.000
_cell.length_b   1.000
_cell.length_c   1.000
_cell.angle_alpha   90.00
_cell.angle_beta   90.00
_cell.angle_gamma   90.00
#
_symmetry.space_group_name_H-M   'P 1'
#
loop_
_entity.id
_entity.type
_entity.pdbx_description
1 polymer ?
#
loop_
_entity_poly.entity_id
_entity_poly.type
_entity_poly.pdbx_seq_one_letter_code
_entity_poly.pdbx_strand_id
1 'polypeptide(L)'
;MEEVGNGSWGDKANVLLSMSSTAISDGSWHVPRNFRLLEELERGEKGIGDGTVSYGMDDADDIYMQSWTGTIIGPPNLSGIFVMGLKFICCTDMMTVHEGRIYQLKLFCGKDYPEKPPTVRFQTQINMTCVIQETGMVDPNLFPMLADWQREYTMEDILTQLKKEMMSPQNRKLAQPPEGNEEARVDQKGLVLKCCIL
;
A
#
# COMPACT_ATOMS: atom_id res chain seq x y z
N MET A 1 -32.02 42.00 -27.82
CA MET A 1 -31.24 40.81 -28.21
C MET A 1 -29.93 40.93 -27.47
N GLU A 2 -29.86 40.21 -26.36
CA GLU A 2 -28.78 40.26 -25.39
C GLU A 2 -27.57 39.52 -25.96
N GLU A 3 -26.40 40.15 -25.87
CA GLU A 3 -25.14 39.58 -26.32
C GLU A 3 -24.77 38.35 -25.47
N VAL A 4 -24.66 37.19 -26.11
CA VAL A 4 -24.12 36.00 -25.45
C VAL A 4 -22.60 36.11 -25.50
N GLY A 5 -22.04 36.51 -24.36
CA GLY A 5 -20.60 36.72 -24.16
C GLY A 5 -19.77 35.47 -24.46
N ASN A 6 -18.70 35.68 -25.22
CA ASN A 6 -17.57 34.77 -25.33
C ASN A 6 -16.93 34.60 -23.95
N GLY A 7 -17.16 33.47 -23.29
CA GLY A 7 -16.54 33.16 -22.00
C GLY A 7 -16.23 31.66 -21.87
N SER A 8 -14.99 31.37 -21.50
CA SER A 8 -14.59 30.12 -20.83
C SER A 8 -14.50 28.83 -21.66
N TRP A 9 -13.85 28.87 -22.82
CA TRP A 9 -13.09 27.69 -23.32
C TRP A 9 -11.58 27.85 -23.12
N GLY A 10 -11.05 29.07 -23.21
CA GLY A 10 -9.63 29.36 -22.97
C GLY A 10 -9.18 29.11 -21.52
N ASP A 11 -10.04 29.39 -20.54
CA ASP A 11 -9.68 29.25 -19.13
C ASP A 11 -9.65 27.78 -18.67
N LYS A 12 -10.56 26.95 -19.17
CA LYS A 12 -10.55 25.50 -18.90
C LYS A 12 -9.36 24.81 -19.56
N ALA A 13 -8.97 25.24 -20.76
CA ALA A 13 -7.77 24.77 -21.44
C ALA A 13 -6.51 25.21 -20.69
N ASN A 14 -6.46 26.44 -20.16
CA ASN A 14 -5.34 26.93 -19.36
C ASN A 14 -5.19 26.19 -18.02
N VAL A 15 -6.29 25.78 -17.38
CA VAL A 15 -6.21 24.94 -16.16
C VAL A 15 -5.61 23.58 -16.50
N LEU A 16 -6.06 22.91 -17.57
CA LEU A 16 -5.50 21.64 -18.03
C LEU A 16 -4.04 21.76 -18.52
N LEU A 17 -3.67 22.89 -19.13
CA LEU A 17 -2.29 23.18 -19.54
C LEU A 17 -1.38 23.53 -18.35
N SER A 18 -1.92 24.18 -17.31
CA SER A 18 -1.18 24.45 -16.07
C SER A 18 -0.94 23.19 -15.24
N MET A 19 -1.83 22.19 -15.33
CA MET A 19 -1.68 20.89 -14.68
C MET A 19 -0.77 19.91 -15.44
N SER A 20 -0.46 20.19 -16.71
CA SER A 20 0.44 19.38 -17.56
C SER A 20 1.83 20.01 -17.77
N SER A 21 2.09 21.20 -17.20
CA SER A 21 3.40 21.84 -17.29
C SER A 21 4.38 21.23 -16.28
N THR A 22 4.87 20.03 -16.59
CA THR A 22 6.16 19.57 -16.06
C THR A 22 7.09 19.43 -17.26
N ALA A 23 8.22 20.13 -17.20
CA ALA A 23 9.12 20.43 -18.30
C ALA A 23 9.61 19.18 -19.07
N ILE A 24 9.49 19.21 -20.40
CA ILE A 24 10.22 18.30 -21.28
C ILE A 24 11.66 18.84 -21.37
N SER A 25 12.60 18.17 -20.71
CA SER A 25 14.03 18.37 -20.93
C SER A 25 14.72 17.20 -21.63
N ASP A 26 14.03 16.06 -21.86
CA ASP A 26 14.62 14.88 -22.52
C ASP A 26 13.63 14.01 -23.33
N GLY A 27 12.52 14.58 -23.84
CA GLY A 27 11.59 13.84 -24.71
C GLY A 27 10.80 12.69 -24.05
N SER A 28 11.03 12.39 -22.77
CA SER A 28 10.25 11.42 -22.00
C SER A 28 8.98 12.05 -21.43
N TRP A 29 7.81 11.51 -21.77
CA TRP A 29 6.53 11.89 -21.15
C TRP A 29 6.43 11.25 -19.77
N HIS A 30 6.61 12.05 -18.72
CA HIS A 30 6.43 11.60 -17.34
C HIS A 30 5.03 11.96 -16.85
N VAL A 31 4.29 10.95 -16.39
CA VAL A 31 2.98 11.13 -15.74
C VAL A 31 3.19 11.89 -14.42
N PRO A 32 2.52 13.04 -14.20
CA PRO A 32 2.66 13.77 -12.95
C PRO A 32 2.22 12.95 -11.74
N ARG A 33 2.86 13.19 -10.59
CA ARG A 33 2.61 12.51 -9.31
C ARG A 33 1.12 12.28 -9.01
N ASN A 34 0.30 13.33 -9.11
CA ASN A 34 -1.10 13.25 -8.71
C ASN A 34 -1.90 12.31 -9.63
N PHE A 35 -1.60 12.28 -10.93
CA PHE A 35 -2.24 11.33 -11.86
C PHE A 35 -1.82 9.89 -11.56
N ARG A 36 -0.54 9.67 -11.22
CA ARG A 36 -0.06 8.36 -10.78
C ARG A 36 -0.78 7.89 -9.52
N LEU A 37 -0.94 8.75 -8.52
CA LEU A 37 -1.64 8.43 -7.27
C LEU A 37 -3.14 8.18 -7.47
N LEU A 38 -3.80 8.92 -8.36
CA LEU A 38 -5.19 8.66 -8.72
C LEU A 38 -5.36 7.32 -9.44
N GLU A 39 -4.42 6.96 -10.31
CA GLU A 39 -4.42 5.64 -10.95
C GLU A 39 -4.29 4.51 -9.91
N GLU A 40 -3.39 4.67 -8.94
CA GLU A 40 -3.25 3.72 -7.83
C GLU A 40 -4.53 3.68 -6.97
N LEU A 41 -5.16 4.83 -6.67
CA LEU A 41 -6.44 4.86 -5.94
C LEU A 41 -7.52 4.05 -6.64
N GLU A 42 -7.70 4.28 -7.95
CA GLU A 42 -8.71 3.57 -8.75
C GLU A 42 -8.47 2.05 -8.77
N ARG A 43 -7.20 1.62 -8.77
CA ARG A 43 -6.82 0.20 -8.66
C ARG A 43 -7.13 -0.35 -7.26
N GLY A 44 -6.82 0.41 -6.21
CA GLY A 44 -7.14 0.05 -4.83
C GLY A 44 -8.64 -0.16 -4.60
N GLU A 45 -9.48 0.72 -5.16
CA GLU A 45 -10.94 0.64 -5.05
C GLU A 45 -11.55 -0.54 -5.83
N LYS A 46 -10.96 -0.92 -6.97
CA LYS A 46 -11.38 -2.08 -7.76
C LYS A 46 -11.04 -3.42 -7.10
N GLY A 47 -10.16 -3.40 -6.11
CA GLY A 47 -9.60 -4.59 -5.48
C GLY A 47 -8.39 -5.11 -6.25
N ILE A 48 -7.45 -5.68 -5.50
CA ILE A 48 -6.13 -6.08 -6.00
C ILE A 48 -5.98 -7.59 -5.95
N GLY A 49 -5.61 -8.18 -7.09
CA GLY A 49 -5.18 -9.58 -7.18
C GLY A 49 -6.14 -10.58 -6.54
N ASP A 50 -5.62 -11.34 -5.56
CA ASP A 50 -6.32 -12.37 -4.80
C ASP A 50 -7.07 -11.83 -3.56
N GLY A 51 -7.12 -10.50 -3.39
CA GLY A 51 -7.79 -9.83 -2.26
C GLY A 51 -7.04 -9.93 -0.93
N THR A 52 -5.80 -10.45 -0.94
CA THR A 52 -5.00 -10.59 0.29
C THR A 52 -4.18 -9.36 0.65
N VAL A 53 -4.05 -8.42 -0.28
CA VAL A 53 -3.45 -7.11 -0.07
C VAL A 53 -4.42 -6.05 -0.54
N SER A 54 -4.51 -4.95 0.20
CA SER A 54 -5.31 -3.80 -0.18
C SER A 54 -4.66 -2.50 0.29
N TYR A 55 -4.98 -1.39 -0.37
CA TYR A 55 -4.58 -0.07 0.07
C TYR A 55 -5.64 0.95 -0.30
N GLY A 56 -5.68 2.05 0.44
CA GLY A 56 -6.57 3.18 0.20
C GLY A 56 -6.06 4.46 0.87
N MET A 57 -6.65 5.59 0.52
CA MET A 57 -6.36 6.85 1.18
C MET A 57 -6.73 6.80 2.65
N ASP A 58 -5.90 7.40 3.49
CA ASP A 58 -6.17 7.49 4.92
C ASP A 58 -7.19 8.58 5.26
N ASP A 59 -7.07 9.72 4.57
CA ASP A 59 -7.96 10.87 4.70
C ASP A 59 -8.47 11.26 3.31
N ALA A 60 -9.79 11.16 3.11
CA ALA A 60 -10.42 11.49 1.84
C ALA A 60 -10.37 12.99 1.51
N ASP A 61 -10.15 13.85 2.52
CA ASP A 61 -10.02 15.29 2.34
C ASP A 61 -8.58 15.72 1.99
N ASP A 62 -7.59 14.80 2.04
CA ASP A 62 -6.21 15.06 1.64
C ASP A 62 -6.08 15.17 0.11
N ILE A 63 -6.19 16.40 -0.38
CA ILE A 63 -6.02 16.76 -1.80
C ILE A 63 -4.64 16.37 -2.36
N TYR A 64 -3.62 16.21 -1.50
CA TYR A 64 -2.28 15.85 -1.94
C TYR A 64 -2.06 14.34 -1.95
N MET A 65 -3.02 13.54 -1.46
CA MET A 65 -2.97 12.07 -1.42
C MET A 65 -1.63 11.56 -0.88
N GLN A 66 -1.17 12.11 0.24
CA GLN A 66 0.12 11.77 0.83
C GLN A 66 0.01 10.57 1.75
N SER A 67 -1.09 10.47 2.50
CA SER A 67 -1.26 9.44 3.53
C SER A 67 -2.15 8.31 3.04
N TRP A 68 -1.63 7.09 3.10
CA TRP A 68 -2.30 5.88 2.64
C TRP A 68 -2.27 4.82 3.74
N THR A 69 -3.34 4.03 3.80
CA THR A 69 -3.44 2.87 4.67
C THR A 69 -3.38 1.62 3.81
N GLY A 70 -2.40 0.75 4.08
CA GLY A 70 -2.25 -0.56 3.47
C GLY A 70 -2.69 -1.66 4.44
N THR A 71 -3.27 -2.73 3.92
CA THR A 71 -3.64 -3.93 4.67
C THR A 71 -3.04 -5.15 4.00
N ILE A 72 -2.40 -6.00 4.79
CA ILE A 72 -1.88 -7.30 4.36
C ILE A 72 -2.54 -8.38 5.20
N ILE A 73 -3.24 -9.29 4.54
CA ILE A 73 -3.71 -10.52 5.15
C ILE A 73 -2.56 -11.51 5.11
N GLY A 74 -2.18 -12.00 6.30
CA GLY A 74 -1.09 -12.93 6.44
C GLY A 74 -1.31 -14.19 5.60
N PRO A 75 -0.24 -14.72 4.97
CA PRO A 75 -0.35 -15.83 4.04
C PRO A 75 -0.97 -17.06 4.72
N PRO A 76 -1.94 -17.74 4.09
CA PRO A 76 -2.55 -18.93 4.66
C PRO A 76 -1.53 -20.06 4.73
N ASN A 77 -1.69 -20.94 5.70
CA ASN A 77 -0.89 -22.15 5.79
C ASN A 77 -1.45 -23.14 4.79
N LEU A 78 -0.88 -23.16 3.59
CA LEU A 78 -1.23 -24.15 2.58
C LEU A 78 -0.70 -25.51 3.03
N SER A 79 -1.50 -26.25 3.79
CA SER A 79 -1.27 -27.66 4.13
C SER A 79 -1.58 -28.58 2.95
N GLY A 80 -1.07 -28.26 1.76
CA GLY A 80 -1.31 -28.98 0.52
C GLY A 80 -0.07 -29.70 0.03
N ILE A 81 -0.10 -31.03 -0.02
CA ILE A 81 0.94 -31.83 -0.68
C ILE A 81 0.76 -31.66 -2.20
N PHE A 82 1.43 -30.66 -2.78
CA PHE A 82 1.50 -30.50 -4.23
C PHE A 82 2.65 -31.35 -4.77
N VAL A 83 2.38 -32.62 -5.07
CA VAL A 83 3.28 -33.48 -5.84
C VAL A 83 3.21 -33.10 -7.32
N MET A 84 3.82 -31.97 -7.69
CA MET A 84 4.15 -31.72 -9.10
C MET A 84 5.51 -32.37 -9.37
N GLY A 85 5.47 -33.41 -10.20
CA GLY A 85 6.58 -34.32 -10.46
C GLY A 85 7.92 -33.63 -10.70
N LEU A 86 8.95 -34.16 -10.02
CA LEU A 86 10.38 -33.98 -10.34
C LEU A 86 10.98 -32.57 -10.26
N LYS A 87 10.55 -31.78 -9.27
CA LYS A 87 11.50 -30.84 -8.64
C LYS A 87 11.26 -30.83 -7.14
N PHE A 88 12.25 -31.27 -6.38
CA PHE A 88 12.37 -31.06 -4.93
C PHE A 88 12.37 -29.55 -4.67
N ILE A 89 11.19 -28.93 -4.67
CA ILE A 89 10.95 -27.65 -4.03
C ILE A 89 10.27 -27.99 -2.72
N CYS A 90 10.83 -27.45 -1.65
CA CYS A 90 10.53 -27.72 -0.24
C CYS A 90 9.13 -27.19 0.16
N CYS A 91 8.07 -27.53 -0.59
CA CYS A 91 6.70 -27.07 -0.38
C CYS A 91 6.05 -27.62 0.91
N THR A 92 6.76 -28.46 1.68
CA THR A 92 6.26 -29.04 2.93
C THR A 92 6.35 -28.12 4.15
N ASP A 93 6.97 -26.95 4.06
CA ASP A 93 7.12 -25.99 5.17
C ASP A 93 6.45 -24.63 4.88
N MET A 94 5.24 -24.64 4.33
CA MET A 94 4.44 -23.41 4.16
C MET A 94 3.54 -23.14 5.37
N MET A 95 4.04 -23.42 6.58
CA MET A 95 3.43 -22.94 7.83
C MET A 95 4.09 -21.62 8.21
N THR A 96 3.30 -20.56 8.20
CA THR A 96 3.62 -19.23 8.67
C THR A 96 2.84 -18.93 9.95
N VAL A 97 3.54 -18.35 10.90
CA VAL A 97 3.01 -17.74 12.14
C VAL A 97 2.07 -16.55 11.88
N HIS A 98 2.00 -16.10 10.63
CA HIS A 98 1.21 -14.95 10.20
C HIS A 98 -0.20 -15.33 9.71
N GLU A 99 -0.52 -16.62 9.60
CA GLU A 99 -1.83 -17.09 9.10
C GLU A 99 -3.01 -16.47 9.85
N GLY A 100 -4.00 -15.97 9.10
CA GLY A 100 -5.23 -15.40 9.65
C GLY A 100 -5.09 -14.01 10.26
N ARG A 101 -3.87 -13.48 10.34
CA ARG A 101 -3.58 -12.15 10.89
C ARG A 101 -3.78 -11.06 9.86
N ILE A 102 -4.29 -9.92 10.29
CA ILE A 102 -4.44 -8.73 9.46
C ILE A 102 -3.43 -7.69 9.94
N TYR A 103 -2.50 -7.32 9.07
CA TYR A 103 -1.50 -6.29 9.35
C TYR A 103 -1.92 -4.99 8.68
N GLN A 104 -1.96 -3.91 9.47
CA GLN A 104 -2.21 -2.57 8.97
C GLN A 104 -0.90 -1.80 8.87
N LEU A 105 -0.73 -1.08 7.77
CA LEU A 105 0.44 -0.29 7.44
C LEU A 105 0.02 1.13 7.06
N LYS A 106 0.88 2.09 7.35
CA LYS A 106 0.84 3.44 6.80
C LYS A 106 1.89 3.59 5.74
N LEU A 107 1.48 4.09 4.57
CA LEU A 107 2.38 4.50 3.51
C LEU A 107 2.28 6.02 3.36
N PHE A 108 3.43 6.68 3.31
CA PHE A 108 3.51 8.12 3.10
C PHE A 108 4.19 8.41 1.76
N CYS A 109 3.38 8.84 0.80
CA CYS A 109 3.80 9.22 -0.54
C CYS A 109 4.17 10.71 -0.55
N GLY A 110 5.44 11.01 -0.32
CA GLY A 110 5.96 12.38 -0.30
C GLY A 110 5.80 13.12 -1.64
N LYS A 111 6.22 14.39 -1.68
CA LYS A 111 6.14 15.24 -2.89
C LYS A 111 6.95 14.70 -4.08
N ASP A 112 8.00 13.93 -3.78
CA ASP A 112 8.91 13.36 -4.77
C ASP A 112 8.44 11.97 -5.27
N TYR A 113 7.30 11.44 -4.79
CA TYR A 113 6.76 10.17 -5.30
C TYR A 113 6.24 10.36 -6.74
N PRO A 114 6.45 9.41 -7.69
CA PRO A 114 7.10 8.11 -7.55
C PRO A 114 8.61 8.11 -7.83
N GLU A 115 9.27 9.26 -8.00
CA GLU A 115 10.73 9.31 -8.23
C GLU A 115 11.52 8.84 -7.00
N LYS A 116 10.96 9.04 -5.80
CA LYS A 116 11.46 8.47 -4.53
C LYS A 116 10.46 7.50 -3.92
N PRO A 117 10.94 6.49 -3.17
CA PRO A 117 10.06 5.53 -2.52
C PRO A 117 9.20 6.21 -1.45
N PRO A 118 7.99 5.68 -1.19
CA PRO A 118 7.18 6.12 -0.06
C PRO A 118 7.79 5.61 1.26
N THR A 119 7.50 6.30 2.36
CA THR A 119 7.85 5.80 3.69
C THR A 119 6.81 4.79 4.15
N VAL A 120 7.25 3.63 4.63
CA VAL A 120 6.35 2.53 5.01
C VAL A 120 6.53 2.20 6.49
N ARG A 121 5.41 2.11 7.21
CA ARG A 121 5.39 1.80 8.65
C ARG A 121 4.25 0.85 8.98
N PHE A 122 4.51 -0.20 9.72
CA PHE A 122 3.48 -1.05 10.32
C PHE A 122 2.82 -0.33 11.50
N GLN A 123 1.49 -0.27 11.49
CA GLN A 123 0.69 0.13 12.66
C GLN A 123 0.46 -1.04 13.60
N THR A 124 0.17 -2.21 13.04
CA THR A 124 0.10 -3.47 13.80
C THR A 124 1.51 -3.93 14.13
N GLN A 125 1.76 -4.27 15.40
CA GLN A 125 3.06 -4.82 15.79
C GLN A 125 3.34 -6.12 15.04
N ILE A 126 4.52 -6.21 14.44
CA ILE A 126 4.97 -7.37 13.68
C ILE A 126 6.43 -7.61 13.97
N ASN A 127 6.81 -8.88 14.07
CA ASN A 127 8.19 -9.28 14.17
C ASN A 127 8.69 -9.76 12.79
N MET A 128 9.44 -8.92 12.10
CA MET A 128 10.03 -9.21 10.79
C MET A 128 11.43 -8.62 10.70
N THR A 129 12.32 -9.28 9.96
CA THR A 129 13.72 -8.85 9.79
C THR A 129 13.87 -7.46 9.17
N CYS A 130 13.01 -7.07 8.23
CA CYS A 130 13.08 -5.77 7.57
C CYS A 130 12.33 -4.64 8.29
N VAL A 131 11.79 -4.91 9.49
CA VAL A 131 11.00 -3.94 10.27
C VAL A 131 11.72 -3.60 11.57
N ILE A 132 11.87 -2.31 11.84
CA ILE A 132 12.40 -1.79 13.09
C ILE A 132 11.33 -1.98 14.16
N GLN A 133 11.56 -2.89 15.12
CA GLN A 133 10.55 -3.25 16.13
C GLN A 133 10.08 -2.08 17.00
N GLU A 134 10.94 -1.10 17.27
CA GLU A 134 10.61 0.05 18.12
C GLU A 134 9.63 1.03 17.46
N THR A 135 9.76 1.25 16.16
CA THR A 135 8.97 2.26 15.43
C THR A 135 7.93 1.65 14.49
N GLY A 136 8.11 0.39 14.10
CA GLY A 136 7.36 -0.27 13.03
C GLY A 136 7.77 0.16 11.62
N MET A 137 8.83 0.97 11.47
CA MET A 137 9.29 1.41 10.14
C MET A 137 10.00 0.29 9.39
N VAL A 138 9.79 0.22 8.07
CA VAL A 138 10.53 -0.69 7.19
C VAL A 138 11.90 -0.07 6.88
N ASP A 139 12.98 -0.80 7.15
CA ASP A 139 14.35 -0.34 6.85
C ASP A 139 14.66 -0.57 5.36
N PRO A 140 14.97 0.49 4.57
CA PRO A 140 15.33 0.35 3.17
C PRO A 140 16.54 -0.56 2.94
N ASN A 141 17.49 -0.62 3.87
CA ASN A 141 18.70 -1.44 3.72
C ASN A 141 18.40 -2.95 3.79
N LEU A 142 17.35 -3.31 4.52
CA LEU A 142 16.92 -4.70 4.72
C LEU A 142 15.81 -5.11 3.75
N PHE A 143 15.28 -4.15 2.99
CA PHE A 143 14.21 -4.35 2.02
C PHE A 143 14.63 -3.81 0.65
N PRO A 144 15.23 -4.66 -0.21
CA PRO A 144 15.87 -4.25 -1.46
C PRO A 144 15.00 -3.41 -2.39
N MET A 145 13.68 -3.64 -2.37
CA MET A 145 12.74 -2.90 -3.19
C MET A 145 12.69 -1.40 -2.83
N LEU A 146 12.90 -1.03 -1.57
CA LEU A 146 13.00 0.38 -1.16
C LEU A 146 14.43 0.92 -1.35
N ALA A 147 15.47 0.07 -1.27
CA ALA A 147 16.85 0.48 -1.54
C ALA A 147 17.07 0.86 -3.02
N ASP A 148 16.64 -0.01 -3.94
CA ASP A 148 16.82 0.16 -5.39
C ASP A 148 15.50 0.59 -6.07
N TRP A 149 14.84 1.58 -5.47
CA TRP A 149 13.51 2.05 -5.91
C TRP A 149 13.50 2.50 -7.37
N GLN A 150 12.53 1.98 -8.12
CA GLN A 150 12.22 2.37 -9.50
C GLN A 150 10.84 3.03 -9.54
N ARG A 151 10.69 4.08 -10.36
CA ARG A 151 9.42 4.82 -10.49
C ARG A 151 8.26 3.98 -11.02
N GLU A 152 8.56 2.84 -11.65
CA GLU A 152 7.60 1.87 -12.14
C GLU A 152 6.90 1.11 -11.01
N TYR A 153 7.55 1.01 -9.83
CA TYR A 153 6.98 0.39 -8.66
C TYR A 153 5.80 1.19 -8.11
N THR A 154 4.93 0.48 -7.40
CA THR A 154 3.68 0.98 -6.83
C THR A 154 3.55 0.61 -5.36
N MET A 155 2.57 1.19 -4.66
CA MET A 155 2.22 0.78 -3.31
C MET A 155 1.80 -0.70 -3.26
N GLU A 156 1.15 -1.19 -4.31
CA GLU A 156 0.78 -2.60 -4.46
C GLU A 156 2.01 -3.52 -4.41
N ASP A 157 3.05 -3.16 -5.17
CA ASP A 157 4.27 -3.95 -5.24
C ASP A 157 4.96 -4.01 -3.88
N ILE A 158 4.96 -2.91 -3.13
CA ILE A 158 5.50 -2.84 -1.76
C ILE A 158 4.77 -3.83 -0.85
N LEU A 159 3.44 -3.78 -0.83
CA LEU A 159 2.62 -4.64 0.03
C LEU A 159 2.78 -6.12 -0.36
N THR A 160 2.80 -6.40 -1.65
CA THR A 160 2.99 -7.75 -2.18
C THR A 160 4.37 -8.30 -1.83
N GLN A 161 5.41 -7.47 -1.90
CA GLN A 161 6.77 -7.87 -1.56
C GLN A 161 6.96 -8.03 -0.05
N LEU A 162 6.35 -7.17 0.79
CA LEU A 162 6.31 -7.36 2.24
C LEU A 162 5.60 -8.67 2.63
N LYS A 163 4.51 -9.02 1.95
CA LYS A 163 3.83 -10.31 2.13
C LYS A 163 4.74 -11.48 1.78
N LYS A 164 5.57 -11.38 0.72
CA LYS A 164 6.57 -12.40 0.39
C LYS A 164 7.65 -12.50 1.47
N GLU A 165 8.08 -11.39 2.05
CA GLU A 165 9.02 -11.39 3.17
C GLU A 165 8.46 -12.08 4.42
N MET A 166 7.15 -12.02 4.69
CA MET A 166 6.51 -12.80 5.77
C MET A 166 6.64 -14.32 5.56
N MET A 167 6.73 -14.78 4.30
CA MET A 167 6.93 -16.18 3.95
C MET A 167 8.41 -16.59 3.89
N SER A 168 9.33 -15.64 4.04
CA SER A 168 10.77 -15.94 3.95
C SER A 168 11.17 -16.91 5.08
N PRO A 169 12.17 -17.79 4.87
CA PRO A 169 12.57 -18.77 5.87
C PRO A 169 12.95 -18.16 7.22
N GLN A 170 13.42 -16.91 7.21
CA GLN A 170 13.82 -16.15 8.38
C GLN A 170 12.62 -15.61 9.16
N ASN A 171 11.53 -15.26 8.49
CA ASN A 171 10.37 -14.60 9.11
C ASN A 171 9.21 -15.56 9.41
N ARG A 172 8.99 -16.58 8.58
CA ARG A 172 7.82 -17.49 8.67
C ARG A 172 7.65 -18.21 10.00
N LYS A 173 8.74 -18.36 10.78
CA LYS A 173 8.76 -19.04 12.10
C LYS A 173 9.03 -18.07 13.26
N LEU A 174 9.12 -16.76 13.03
CA LEU A 174 9.38 -15.79 14.09
C LEU A 174 8.17 -15.64 15.01
N ALA A 175 8.37 -15.77 16.31
CA ALA A 175 7.32 -15.53 17.28
C ALA A 175 6.77 -14.11 17.10
N GLN A 176 5.47 -14.03 16.85
CA GLN A 176 4.76 -12.77 16.65
C GLN A 176 4.14 -12.29 17.97
N PRO A 177 4.00 -10.97 18.16
CA PRO A 177 3.28 -10.43 19.31
C PRO A 177 1.80 -10.88 19.31
N PRO A 178 1.12 -10.84 20.47
CA PRO A 178 -0.31 -11.09 20.56
C PRO A 178 -1.09 -10.19 19.60
N GLU A 179 -2.11 -10.73 18.94
CA GLU A 179 -3.00 -9.95 18.08
C GLU A 179 -3.87 -9.04 18.95
N GLY A 180 -3.62 -7.73 18.88
CA GLY A 180 -4.43 -6.75 19.60
C GLY A 180 -3.70 -5.44 19.77
N ASN A 181 -4.13 -4.41 19.03
CA ASN A 181 -3.89 -3.04 19.46
C ASN A 181 -5.03 -2.69 20.44
N GLU A 182 -4.78 -2.85 21.75
CA GLU A 182 -5.68 -2.34 22.80
C GLU A 182 -5.62 -0.80 22.96
N GLU A 183 -5.01 -0.06 22.04
CA GLU A 183 -5.14 1.39 21.99
C GLU A 183 -6.26 1.81 21.03
N ALA A 184 -7.46 1.90 21.63
CA ALA A 184 -8.52 2.88 21.36
C ALA A 184 -8.45 3.61 20.00
N ARG A 185 -9.36 3.40 19.04
CA ARG A 185 -10.78 3.82 19.17
C ARG A 185 -11.01 4.83 20.30
N VAL A 186 -10.39 6.01 20.21
CA VAL A 186 -11.05 7.20 20.74
C VAL A 186 -12.17 7.55 19.76
N ASP A 187 -13.29 6.85 19.87
CA ASP A 187 -14.56 7.34 19.38
C ASP A 187 -14.92 8.56 20.23
N GLN A 188 -14.60 9.77 19.73
CA GLN A 188 -15.35 10.95 20.13
C GLN A 188 -16.75 10.85 19.52
N LYS A 189 -17.60 10.11 20.23
CA LYS A 189 -19.07 10.04 20.23
C LYS A 189 -19.49 8.58 20.25
N GLY A 190 -19.70 8.08 21.47
CA GLY A 190 -20.28 6.78 21.70
C GLY A 190 -21.62 6.62 20.99
N LEU A 191 -21.64 5.72 20.00
CA LEU A 191 -22.83 5.02 19.54
C LEU A 191 -22.36 3.63 19.09
N VAL A 192 -22.52 2.67 20.01
CA VAL A 192 -22.28 1.25 19.75
C VAL A 192 -23.34 0.78 18.76
N LEU A 193 -22.99 0.62 17.48
CA LEU A 193 -23.76 -0.20 16.57
C LEU A 193 -23.45 -1.68 16.86
N LYS A 194 -24.25 -2.27 17.75
CA LYS A 194 -24.46 -3.72 17.80
C LYS A 194 -25.17 -4.11 16.51
N CYS A 195 -24.45 -4.72 15.56
CA CYS A 195 -25.10 -5.51 14.53
C CYS A 195 -25.59 -6.82 15.18
N CYS A 196 -26.80 -6.80 15.73
CA CYS A 196 -27.55 -8.01 15.99
C CYS A 196 -28.14 -8.46 14.65
N ILE A 197 -27.59 -9.53 14.09
CA ILE A 197 -28.30 -10.35 13.10
C ILE A 197 -29.46 -11.01 13.86
N LEU A 198 -30.69 -10.65 13.51
CA LEU A 198 -31.90 -11.45 13.67
C LEU A 198 -32.62 -11.45 12.33
#